data_AF-A0A2V8RLQ9-F1
#
_entry.id   AF-A0A2V8RLQ9-F1
#
_cell.length_a   1.000
_cell.length_b   1.000
_cell.length_c   1.000
_cell.angle_alpha   90.00
_cell.angle_beta   90.00
_cell.angle_gamma   90.00
#
_symmetry.space_group_name_H-M   'P 1'
#
loop_
_entity.id
_entity.type
_entity.pdbx_description
1 polymer ?
#
loop_
_entity_poly.entity_id
_entity_poly.type
_entity_poly.pdbx_seq_one_letter_code
_entity_poly.pdbx_strand_id
1 'polypeptide(L)' 'MKDGQPFAGAGFWERWVDAGGEEVETCAILTTVCNDLLRPVHE' A
#
# COMPACT_ATOMS: atom_id res chain seq x y z
N MET A 1 -1.67 14.59 6.22
CA MET A 1 -0.83 15.13 7.32
C MET A 1 -1.24 16.58 7.55
N LYS A 2 -0.95 17.17 8.71
CA LYS A 2 -1.53 18.48 9.09
C LYS A 2 -1.09 19.65 8.19
N ASP A 3 -0.03 19.45 7.42
CA ASP A 3 0.61 20.40 6.51
C ASP A 3 0.09 20.34 5.06
N GLY A 4 -0.88 19.45 4.76
CA GLY A 4 -1.45 19.30 3.42
C GLY A 4 -0.49 18.72 2.38
N GLN A 5 0.69 18.25 2.80
CA GLN A 5 1.63 17.58 1.91
C GLN A 5 1.13 16.17 1.54
N PRO A 6 1.54 15.65 0.37
CA PRO A 6 1.28 14.26 0.00
C PRO A 6 1.78 13.28 1.07
N PHE A 7 0.99 12.23 1.33
CA PHE A 7 1.38 11.13 2.20
C PHE A 7 1.94 9.99 1.35
N ALA A 8 3.19 9.61 1.59
CA ALA A 8 3.83 8.48 0.91
C ALA A 8 3.82 7.24 1.82
N GLY A 9 3.18 6.16 1.36
CA GLY A 9 3.21 4.87 2.04
C GLY A 9 4.46 4.06 1.66
N ALA A 10 4.99 3.30 2.62
CA ALA A 10 5.97 2.27 2.31
C ALA A 10 5.28 1.15 1.51
N GLY A 11 5.99 0.55 0.56
CA GLY A 11 5.43 -0.53 -0.24
C GLY A 11 6.49 -1.31 -0.98
N PHE A 12 6.02 -2.39 -1.61
CA PHE A 12 6.80 -3.21 -2.54
C PHE A 12 6.14 -3.21 -3.90
N TRP A 13 6.93 -3.50 -4.92
CA TRP A 13 6.45 -3.73 -6.27
C TRP A 13 7.19 -4.93 -6.85
N GLU A 14 6.53 -5.62 -7.77
CA GLU A 14 7.09 -6.77 -8.45
C GLU A 14 6.53 -6.88 -9.86
N ARG A 15 7.36 -7.43 -10.75
CA ARG A 15 6.97 -7.81 -12.11
C ARG A 15 7.07 -9.31 -12.27
N TRP A 16 6.04 -9.92 -12.83
CA TRP A 16 5.97 -11.36 -13.08
C TRP A 16 5.17 -11.63 -14.36
N VAL A 17 5.14 -12.88 -14.82
CA VAL A 17 4.38 -13.30 -16.01
C VAL A 17 3.19 -14.12 -15.57
N ASP A 18 1.99 -13.76 -16.03
CA ASP A 18 0.77 -14.47 -15.66
C ASP A 18 0.59 -15.80 -16.40
N ALA A 19 -0.50 -16.52 -16.10
CA ALA A 19 -0.80 -17.80 -16.73
C ALA A 19 -1.07 -17.69 -18.25
N GLY A 20 -1.37 -16.48 -18.76
CA GLY A 20 -1.56 -16.19 -20.17
C GLY A 20 -0.27 -15.81 -20.90
N GLY A 21 0.84 -15.62 -20.18
CA GLY A 21 2.12 -15.19 -20.74
C GLY A 21 2.30 -13.68 -20.79
N GLU A 22 1.42 -12.90 -20.18
CA GLU A 22 1.50 -11.43 -20.14
C GLU A 22 2.38 -10.97 -18.98
N GLU A 23 3.21 -9.94 -19.20
CA GLU A 23 3.93 -9.27 -18.12
C GLU A 23 2.96 -8.44 -17.26
N VAL A 24 2.96 -8.70 -15.96
CA VAL A 24 2.12 -8.02 -14.97
C VAL A 24 2.99 -7.33 -13.94
N GLU A 25 2.69 -6.06 -13.71
CA GLU A 25 3.25 -5.29 -12.60
C GLU A 25 2.23 -5.21 -11.47
N THR A 26 2.68 -5.54 -10.28
CA THR A 26 1.85 -5.48 -9.07
C THR A 26 2.56 -4.70 -7.98
N CYS A 27 1.79 -4.07 -7.11
CA CYS A 27 2.33 -3.41 -5.92
C CYS A 27 1.43 -3.66 -4.72
N ALA A 28 2.02 -3.55 -3.54
CA ALA A 28 1.32 -3.65 -2.28
C ALA A 28 1.83 -2.57 -1.33
N ILE A 29 0.93 -1.99 -0.55
CA ILE A 29 1.27 -1.06 0.53
C ILE A 29 1.54 -1.86 1.80
N LEU A 30 2.66 -1.58 2.45
CA LEU A 30 2.98 -2.11 3.76
C LEU A 30 2.06 -1.47 4.80
N THR A 31 1.23 -2.30 5.45
CA THR A 31 0.31 -1.87 6.50
C THR A 31 0.84 -2.26 7.89
N THR A 32 0.31 -1.58 8.90
CA THR A 32 0.54 -1.88 10.31
C THR A 32 -0.80 -1.83 11.04
N VAL A 33 -0.88 -2.39 12.25
CA VAL A 33 -2.04 -2.23 13.12
C VAL A 33 -2.33 -0.74 13.37
N CYS A 34 -3.62 -0.38 13.46
CA CYS A 34 -4.02 0.99 13.70
C CYS A 34 -3.52 1.53 15.07
N ASN A 35 -2.96 2.73 15.03
CA ASN A 35 -2.66 3.52 16.23
C ASN A 35 -3.94 4.12 16.83
N ASP A 36 -3.85 4.70 18.03
CA ASP A 36 -5.02 5.24 18.75
C ASP A 36 -5.78 6.32 17.95
N LEU A 37 -5.10 7.03 17.06
CA LEU A 37 -5.73 8.03 16.19
C LEU A 37 -6.61 7.39 15.10
N LEU A 38 -6.19 6.26 14.54
CA LEU A 38 -6.88 5.60 13.42
C LEU A 38 -7.87 4.52 13.82
N ARG A 39 -7.75 3.94 15.03
CA ARG A 39 -8.65 2.87 15.53
C ARG A 39 -10.15 3.18 15.46
N PRO A 40 -10.64 4.42 15.65
CA PRO A 40 -12.06 4.70 15.52
C PRO A 40 -12.59 4.59 14.08
N VAL A 41 -11.70 4.57 13.08
CA VAL A 41 -12.06 4.47 11.66
C VAL A 41 -12.08 3.02 11.20
N HIS A 42 -11.05 2.25 11.56
CA HIS A 42 -10.91 0.83 11.23
C HIS A 42 -9.97 0.11 12.21
N GLU A 43 -10.04 -1.23 12.20
CA GLU A 43 -9.10 -2.10 12.93
C GLU A 43 -7.66 -1.96 12.41
#